data_AF-A0A0P9LLK2-F1
#
_entry.id   AF-A0A0P9LLK2-F1
#
_cell.length_a   1.000
_cell.length_b   1.000
_cell.length_c   1.000
_cell.angle_alpha   90.00
_cell.angle_beta   90.00
_cell.angle_gamma   90.00
#
_symmetry.space_group_name_H-M   'P 1'
#
loop_
_entity.id
_entity.type
_entity.pdbx_description
1 polymer ?
#
loop_
_entity_poly.entity_id
_entity_poly.type
_entity_poly.pdbx_seq_one_letter_code
_entity_poly.pdbx_strand_id
1 'polypeptide(L)'
;MIDYSTLIMANHPNLLPRLCQHFSDEYTVNDGRTPWWVLRSIVSSPRLADVYVKGFDPAGCSEVGDSFLDKHTMLADRPQRTYGVSLERWGQISASLTVVDTIPFRDSTISRIQIWPFDPLSLTLEAMKIAVAVSYTALELIREPRLVGAINNVLHAYNFQADPHEQ
;
A
#
# COMPACT_ATOMS: atom_id res chain seq x y z
N MET A 1 9.09 -28.77 11.92
CA MET A 1 8.59 -27.62 12.69
C MET A 1 7.48 -27.02 11.86
N ILE A 2 6.23 -27.03 12.33
CA ILE A 2 5.12 -26.45 11.57
C ILE A 2 5.17 -24.95 11.88
N ASP A 3 5.66 -24.18 10.92
CA ASP A 3 5.68 -22.73 10.98
C ASP A 3 4.24 -22.23 10.80
N TYR A 4 3.61 -21.83 11.90
CA TYR A 4 2.36 -21.09 11.86
C TYR A 4 2.70 -19.61 11.70
N SER A 5 3.22 -19.22 10.53
CA SER A 5 3.50 -17.82 10.20
C SER A 5 2.20 -17.05 10.36
N THR A 6 2.05 -16.37 11.51
CA THR A 6 0.78 -15.73 11.86
C THR A 6 0.72 -14.43 11.09
N LEU A 7 -0.04 -14.43 9.99
CA LEU A 7 -0.31 -13.25 9.19
C LEU A 7 -0.70 -12.08 10.11
N ILE A 8 0.07 -11.00 10.06
CA ILE A 8 -0.14 -9.78 10.83
C ILE A 8 -1.01 -8.85 9.99
N MET A 9 -2.10 -8.37 10.57
CA MET A 9 -2.98 -7.43 9.86
C MET A 9 -2.32 -6.06 9.67
N ALA A 10 -2.46 -5.45 8.50
CA ALA A 10 -1.90 -4.11 8.22
C ALA A 10 -2.47 -2.99 9.11
N ASN A 11 -3.60 -3.20 9.79
CA ASN A 11 -4.16 -2.29 10.79
C ASN A 11 -3.84 -2.68 12.25
N HIS A 12 -2.88 -3.57 12.47
CA HIS A 12 -2.49 -3.93 13.84
C HIS A 12 -1.96 -2.69 14.59
N PRO A 13 -2.45 -2.38 15.81
CA PRO A 13 -2.12 -1.13 16.51
C PRO A 13 -0.63 -0.96 16.82
N ASN A 14 0.10 -2.07 16.93
CA ASN A 14 1.55 -2.11 17.13
C ASN A 14 2.27 -2.79 15.95
N LEU A 15 1.85 -2.53 14.71
CA LEU A 15 2.37 -3.20 13.51
C LEU A 15 3.91 -3.14 13.44
N LEU A 16 4.50 -1.95 13.42
CA LEU A 16 5.95 -1.78 13.26
C LEU A 16 6.76 -2.44 14.40
N PRO A 17 6.47 -2.21 15.70
CA PRO A 17 7.18 -2.91 16.78
C PRO A 17 7.11 -4.43 16.66
N ARG A 18 5.95 -4.97 16.27
CA ARG A 18 5.75 -6.42 16.10
C ARG A 18 6.55 -6.98 14.93
N LEU A 19 6.66 -6.23 13.83
CA LEU A 19 7.49 -6.61 12.68
C LEU A 19 8.97 -6.57 13.04
N CYS A 20 9.44 -5.53 13.73
CA CYS A 20 10.83 -5.44 14.17
C CYS A 20 11.21 -6.62 15.07
N GLN A 21 10.33 -7.00 16.00
CA GLN A 21 10.53 -8.17 16.86
C GLN A 21 10.55 -9.48 16.05
N HIS A 22 9.61 -9.67 15.13
CA HIS A 22 9.57 -10.89 14.32
C HIS A 22 10.82 -11.04 13.43
N PHE A 23 11.29 -9.95 12.83
CA PHE A 23 12.46 -9.97 11.96
C PHE A 23 13.81 -9.99 12.70
N SER A 24 13.89 -9.49 13.93
CA SER A 24 15.08 -9.68 14.76
C SER A 24 15.32 -11.14 15.11
N ASP A 25 14.25 -11.92 15.20
CA ASP A 25 14.29 -13.29 15.70
C ASP A 25 14.41 -14.31 14.55
N GLU A 26 13.83 -14.02 13.38
CA GLU A 26 13.61 -15.02 12.34
C GLU A 26 14.28 -14.75 10.98
N TYR A 27 14.50 -13.47 10.60
CA TYR A 27 14.94 -13.16 9.23
C TYR A 27 15.66 -11.80 9.09
N THR A 28 16.99 -11.84 9.02
CA THR A 28 17.81 -10.71 8.58
C THR A 28 18.77 -11.19 7.50
N VAL A 29 18.78 -10.55 6.33
CA VAL A 29 19.86 -10.81 5.36
C VAL A 29 21.18 -10.27 5.91
N ASN A 30 22.32 -10.71 5.36
CA ASN A 30 23.65 -10.39 5.89
C ASN A 30 23.96 -8.88 6.00
N ASP A 31 23.23 -8.02 5.29
CA ASP A 31 23.37 -6.56 5.32
C ASP A 31 22.41 -5.88 6.34
N GLY A 32 21.64 -6.66 7.09
CA GLY A 32 20.70 -6.18 8.11
C GLY A 32 19.34 -5.73 7.57
N ARG A 33 19.06 -5.93 6.28
CA ARG A 33 17.77 -5.57 5.68
C ARG A 33 16.81 -6.74 5.64
N THR A 34 15.53 -6.45 5.41
CA THR A 34 14.50 -7.46 5.19
C THR A 34 13.87 -7.21 3.82
N PRO A 35 13.89 -8.20 2.91
CA PRO A 35 13.28 -8.06 1.59
C PRO A 35 11.76 -7.82 1.69
N TRP A 36 11.26 -6.97 0.81
CA TRP A 36 9.85 -6.59 0.76
C TRP A 36 8.92 -7.78 0.53
N TRP A 37 9.35 -8.79 -0.24
CA TRP A 37 8.54 -9.98 -0.47
C TRP A 37 8.34 -10.79 0.81
N VAL A 38 9.30 -10.77 1.75
CA VAL A 38 9.18 -11.35 3.09
C VAL A 38 8.20 -10.52 3.93
N LEU A 39 8.34 -9.19 3.91
CA LEU A 39 7.39 -8.30 4.57
C LEU A 39 5.95 -8.56 4.09
N ARG A 40 5.77 -8.74 2.78
CA ARG A 40 4.47 -9.03 2.15
C ARG A 40 3.95 -10.44 2.43
N SER A 41 4.82 -11.41 2.75
CA SER A 41 4.36 -12.76 3.12
C SER A 41 3.80 -12.82 4.53
N ILE A 42 4.17 -11.88 5.40
CA ILE A 42 3.72 -11.85 6.80
C ILE A 42 2.73 -10.74 7.12
N VAL A 43 2.66 -9.67 6.33
CA VAL A 43 1.67 -8.59 6.50
C VAL A 43 0.55 -8.74 5.47
N SER A 44 -0.70 -8.68 5.93
CA SER A 44 -1.85 -8.72 5.02
C SER A 44 -1.89 -7.49 4.12
N SER A 45 -2.08 -7.69 2.81
CA SER A 45 -2.37 -6.59 1.89
C SER A 45 -3.75 -6.01 2.21
N PRO A 46 -3.87 -4.70 2.49
CA PRO A 46 -5.17 -4.09 2.73
C PRO A 46 -5.93 -3.82 1.41
N ARG A 47 -5.25 -3.75 0.26
CA ARG A 47 -5.90 -3.51 -1.03
C ARG A 47 -6.71 -4.75 -1.47
N LEU A 48 -8.03 -4.64 -1.40
CA LEU A 48 -8.97 -5.67 -1.87
C LEU A 48 -9.26 -5.52 -3.36
N ALA A 49 -9.47 -4.28 -3.80
CA ALA A 49 -9.80 -3.94 -5.18
C ALA A 49 -9.45 -2.48 -5.48
N ASP A 50 -9.30 -2.18 -6.78
CA ASP A 50 -9.27 -0.83 -7.28
C ASP A 50 -10.46 -0.57 -8.19
N VAL A 51 -11.02 0.63 -8.09
CA VAL A 51 -12.06 1.11 -8.99
C VAL A 51 -11.72 2.53 -9.43
N TYR A 52 -11.99 2.84 -10.68
CA TYR A 52 -11.79 4.17 -11.23
C TYR A 52 -13.13 4.87 -11.30
N VAL A 53 -13.19 6.10 -10.79
CA VAL A 53 -14.44 6.85 -10.65
C VAL A 53 -14.25 8.28 -11.13
N LYS A 54 -15.31 8.83 -11.72
CA LYS A 54 -15.36 10.24 -12.13
C LYS A 54 -16.17 11.07 -11.14
N GLY A 55 -15.72 12.30 -10.86
CA GLY A 55 -16.45 13.25 -10.01
C GLY A 55 -16.49 12.86 -8.54
N PHE A 56 -15.51 12.09 -8.07
CA PHE A 56 -15.39 11.70 -6.67
C PHE A 56 -14.92 12.87 -5.80
N ASP A 57 -15.62 13.12 -4.70
CA ASP A 57 -15.20 14.06 -3.67
C ASP A 57 -14.23 13.38 -2.70
N PRO A 58 -12.96 13.80 -2.63
CA PRO A 58 -11.96 13.20 -1.76
C PRO A 58 -12.09 13.63 -0.28
N ALA A 59 -13.04 14.52 0.05
CA ALA A 59 -13.23 14.97 1.41
C ALA A 59 -13.43 13.79 2.39
N GLY A 60 -12.59 13.76 3.43
CA GLY A 60 -12.63 12.70 4.44
C GLY A 60 -12.08 11.35 3.96
N CYS A 61 -11.27 11.30 2.90
CA CYS A 61 -10.55 10.10 2.47
C CYS A 61 -9.03 10.27 2.62
N SER A 62 -8.33 9.18 2.93
CA SER A 62 -6.86 9.17 2.93
C SER A 62 -6.31 8.98 1.52
N GLU A 63 -5.22 9.65 1.20
CA GLU A 63 -4.41 9.29 0.04
C GLU A 63 -3.65 7.99 0.33
N VAL A 64 -3.71 7.04 -0.60
CA VAL A 64 -3.03 5.73 -0.53
C VAL A 64 -2.36 5.43 -1.87
N GLY A 65 -1.63 4.30 -1.96
CA GLY A 65 -0.99 3.88 -3.20
C GLY A 65 -0.08 4.96 -3.80
N ASP A 66 -0.22 5.20 -5.10
CA ASP A 66 0.67 6.10 -5.85
C ASP A 66 0.63 7.53 -5.31
N SER A 67 -0.54 8.04 -4.91
CA SER A 67 -0.66 9.41 -4.37
C SER A 67 -0.04 9.57 -2.99
N PHE A 68 -0.10 8.54 -2.15
CA PHE A 68 0.63 8.54 -0.88
C PHE A 68 2.14 8.52 -1.14
N LEU A 69 2.60 7.61 -2.00
CA LEU A 69 4.03 7.51 -2.36
C LEU A 69 4.54 8.82 -2.97
N ASP A 70 3.79 9.44 -3.87
CA ASP A 70 4.11 10.71 -4.51
C ASP A 70 4.24 11.84 -3.47
N LYS A 71 3.26 11.97 -2.57
CA LYS A 71 3.28 12.97 -1.50
C LYS A 71 4.51 12.86 -0.59
N HIS A 72 5.00 11.63 -0.37
CA HIS A 72 6.10 11.36 0.55
C HIS A 72 7.48 11.28 -0.13
N THR A 73 7.55 11.05 -1.44
CA THR A 73 8.80 10.75 -2.13
C THR A 73 9.02 11.55 -3.42
N MET A 74 7.97 12.11 -4.01
CA MET A 74 7.95 12.74 -5.33
C MET A 74 8.33 11.80 -6.49
N LEU A 75 8.22 10.48 -6.30
CA LEU A 75 8.62 9.46 -7.28
C LEU A 75 7.45 8.74 -7.97
N ALA A 76 6.22 8.84 -7.46
CA ALA A 76 5.05 8.08 -7.93
C ALA A 76 3.99 8.97 -8.61
N ASP A 77 4.42 9.77 -9.58
CA ASP A 77 3.72 10.90 -10.20
C ASP A 77 2.54 10.55 -11.14
N ARG A 78 1.73 9.55 -10.79
CA ARG A 78 0.59 9.17 -11.63
C ARG A 78 -0.48 10.28 -11.70
N PRO A 79 -1.06 10.56 -12.88
CA PRO A 79 -2.06 11.62 -13.04
C PRO A 79 -3.34 11.40 -12.23
N GLN A 80 -3.78 10.15 -12.11
CA GLN A 80 -4.98 9.81 -11.33
C GLN A 80 -4.63 9.72 -9.85
N ARG A 81 -5.21 10.61 -9.05
CA ARG A 81 -5.06 10.56 -7.59
C ARG A 81 -5.69 9.28 -7.04
N THR A 82 -5.04 8.69 -6.06
CA THR A 82 -5.43 7.42 -5.43
C THR A 82 -5.86 7.65 -3.99
N TYR A 83 -7.11 7.32 -3.68
CA TYR A 83 -7.70 7.47 -2.36
C TYR A 83 -8.12 6.12 -1.79
N GLY A 84 -7.97 5.94 -0.48
CA GLY A 84 -8.37 4.73 0.22
C GLY A 84 -9.74 4.92 0.86
N VAL A 85 -10.59 3.89 0.75
CA VAL A 85 -11.89 3.82 1.43
C VAL A 85 -12.05 2.45 2.09
N SER A 86 -12.74 2.39 3.23
CA SER A 86 -13.12 1.10 3.79
C SER A 86 -14.18 0.41 2.92
N LEU A 87 -14.25 -0.92 2.99
CA LEU A 87 -15.26 -1.73 2.31
C LEU A 87 -16.68 -1.32 2.71
N GLU A 88 -16.88 -1.00 4.00
CA GLU A 88 -18.15 -0.48 4.51
C GLU A 88 -18.51 0.85 3.85
N ARG A 89 -17.57 1.81 3.81
CA ARG A 89 -17.79 3.12 3.19
C ARG A 89 -18.05 2.97 1.70
N TRP A 90 -17.32 2.09 1.02
CA TRP A 90 -17.55 1.79 -0.40
C TRP A 90 -18.98 1.33 -0.65
N GLY A 91 -19.51 0.41 0.16
CA GLY A 91 -20.89 -0.07 0.05
C GLY A 91 -21.95 1.02 0.20
N GLN A 92 -21.64 2.13 0.89
CA GLN A 92 -22.54 3.27 1.06
C GLN A 92 -22.51 4.25 -0.12
N ILE A 93 -21.34 4.43 -0.76
CA ILE A 93 -21.13 5.48 -1.78
C ILE A 93 -21.09 4.93 -3.21
N SER A 94 -20.87 3.63 -3.42
CA SER A 94 -20.64 3.08 -4.75
C SER A 94 -21.80 3.32 -5.71
N ALA A 95 -23.04 3.32 -5.21
CA ALA A 95 -24.24 3.51 -6.01
C ALA A 95 -24.40 4.95 -6.56
N SER A 96 -23.76 5.94 -5.94
CA SER A 96 -23.81 7.34 -6.38
C SER A 96 -22.60 7.74 -7.24
N LEU A 97 -21.61 6.86 -7.40
CA LEU A 97 -20.39 7.14 -8.15
C LEU A 97 -20.50 6.62 -9.58
N THR A 98 -19.91 7.37 -10.51
CA THR A 98 -19.75 6.92 -11.90
C THR A 98 -18.45 6.15 -12.03
N VAL A 99 -18.53 4.83 -12.03
CA VAL A 99 -17.40 3.93 -12.31
C VAL A 99 -17.05 4.00 -13.80
N VAL A 100 -15.77 4.04 -14.12
CA VAL A 100 -15.26 4.12 -15.49
C VAL A 100 -14.29 2.97 -15.77
N ASP A 101 -14.49 2.30 -16.90
CA ASP A 101 -13.63 1.18 -17.32
C ASP A 101 -12.50 1.61 -18.26
N THR A 102 -12.61 2.79 -18.85
CA THR A 102 -11.59 3.37 -19.75
C THR A 102 -11.15 4.72 -19.20
N ILE A 103 -9.85 4.88 -19.04
CA ILE A 103 -9.23 6.09 -18.50
C ILE A 103 -8.55 6.80 -19.67
N PRO A 104 -9.06 7.96 -20.12
CA PRO A 104 -8.35 8.76 -21.10
C PRO A 104 -6.98 9.19 -20.56
N PHE A 105 -6.00 9.29 -21.45
CA PHE A 105 -4.65 9.66 -21.06
C PHE A 105 -4.64 10.99 -20.30
N ARG A 106 -4.10 10.98 -19.07
CA ARG A 106 -3.99 12.14 -18.17
C ARG A 106 -5.31 12.82 -17.79
N ASP A 107 -6.44 12.12 -17.85
CA ASP A 107 -7.68 12.65 -17.30
C ASP A 107 -7.59 12.73 -15.76
N SER A 108 -7.43 13.95 -15.25
CA SER A 108 -7.34 14.25 -13.82
C SER A 108 -8.71 14.36 -13.14
N THR A 109 -9.81 14.26 -13.89
CA THR A 109 -11.18 14.21 -13.34
C THR A 109 -11.55 12.81 -12.86
N ILE A 110 -10.71 11.81 -13.18
CA ILE A 110 -10.83 10.43 -12.73
C ILE A 110 -9.89 10.21 -11.55
N SER A 111 -10.44 9.65 -10.48
CA SER A 111 -9.70 9.20 -9.31
C SER A 111 -9.70 7.68 -9.26
N ARG A 112 -8.63 7.11 -8.71
CA ARG A 112 -8.56 5.70 -8.35
C ARG A 112 -8.95 5.55 -6.89
N ILE A 113 -9.88 4.65 -6.59
CA ILE A 113 -10.26 4.29 -5.23
C ILE A 113 -9.71 2.91 -4.93
N GLN A 114 -8.91 2.79 -3.87
CA GLN A 114 -8.53 1.50 -3.31
C GLN A 114 -9.49 1.15 -2.18
N ILE A 115 -10.12 -0.01 -2.30
CA ILE A 115 -11.06 -0.51 -1.29
C ILE A 115 -10.28 -1.38 -0.30
N TRP A 116 -10.34 -1.03 0.98
CA TRP A 116 -9.60 -1.69 2.07
C TRP A 116 -10.56 -2.36 3.07
N PRO A 117 -10.17 -3.42 3.80
CA PRO A 117 -11.06 -4.08 4.76
C PRO A 117 -11.30 -3.25 6.03
N PHE A 118 -10.55 -2.18 6.24
CA PHE A 118 -10.66 -1.25 7.35
C PHE A 118 -10.49 0.19 6.84
N ASP A 119 -10.81 1.17 7.68
CA ASP A 119 -10.66 2.58 7.35
C ASP A 119 -9.18 2.99 7.30
N PRO A 120 -8.64 3.43 6.15
CA PRO A 120 -7.26 3.89 6.05
C PRO A 120 -6.95 5.08 6.95
N LEU A 121 -7.94 5.92 7.31
CA LEU A 121 -7.77 7.04 8.24
C LEU A 121 -7.43 6.60 9.67
N SER A 122 -7.74 5.35 10.02
CA SER A 122 -7.42 4.80 11.34
C SER A 122 -5.94 4.48 11.54
N LEU A 123 -5.14 4.48 10.46
CA LEU A 123 -3.73 4.13 10.53
C LEU A 123 -2.87 5.30 10.99
N THR A 124 -1.86 4.99 11.81
CA THR A 124 -0.73 5.89 12.02
C THR A 124 0.08 6.01 10.72
N LEU A 125 0.90 7.06 10.59
CA LEU A 125 1.73 7.26 9.40
C LEU A 125 2.62 6.04 9.11
N GLU A 126 3.19 5.42 10.15
CA GLU A 126 4.11 4.29 9.99
C GLU A 126 3.38 3.03 9.56
N ALA A 127 2.20 2.78 10.13
CA ALA A 127 1.33 1.70 9.66
C ALA A 127 0.86 1.94 8.22
N MET A 128 0.55 3.19 7.85
CA MET A 128 0.16 3.56 6.49
C MET A 128 1.29 3.29 5.48
N LYS A 129 2.55 3.63 5.79
CA LYS A 129 3.70 3.34 4.92
C LYS A 129 3.81 1.85 4.62
N ILE A 130 3.72 1.01 5.66
CA ILE A 130 3.78 -0.45 5.52
C ILE A 130 2.57 -0.96 4.73
N ALA A 131 1.36 -0.53 5.09
CA ALA A 131 0.11 -0.90 4.44
C ALA A 131 0.11 -0.58 2.93
N VAL A 132 0.57 0.62 2.56
CA VAL A 132 0.74 1.03 1.16
C VAL A 132 1.79 0.19 0.46
N ALA A 133 2.95 -0.04 1.08
CA ALA A 133 4.01 -0.83 0.47
C ALA A 133 3.57 -2.27 0.16
N VAL A 134 2.85 -2.94 1.07
CA VAL A 134 2.38 -4.32 0.86
C VAL A 134 1.15 -4.44 -0.03
N SER A 135 0.51 -3.32 -0.38
CA SER A 135 -0.61 -3.26 -1.33
C SER A 135 -0.20 -3.49 -2.78
N TYR A 136 1.10 -3.42 -3.08
CA TYR A 136 1.61 -3.71 -4.42
C TYR A 136 1.84 -5.21 -4.62
N THR A 137 1.67 -5.65 -5.85
CA THR A 137 2.04 -6.99 -6.30
C THR A 137 3.47 -6.98 -6.84
N ALA A 138 4.14 -8.13 -6.83
CA ALA A 138 5.48 -8.25 -7.43
C ALA A 138 5.49 -7.83 -8.91
N LEU A 139 4.42 -8.16 -9.65
CA LEU A 139 4.27 -7.77 -11.05
C LEU A 139 4.17 -6.25 -11.24
N GLU A 140 3.52 -5.53 -10.33
CA GLU A 140 3.47 -4.06 -10.38
C GLU A 140 4.85 -3.45 -10.14
N LEU A 141 5.63 -3.99 -9.21
CA LEU A 141 6.99 -3.53 -8.93
C LEU A 141 7.96 -3.81 -10.08
N ILE A 142 7.83 -4.97 -10.74
CA ILE A 142 8.61 -5.31 -11.95
C ILE A 142 8.29 -4.36 -13.10
N ARG A 143 7.01 -3.98 -13.26
CA ARG A 143 6.56 -3.13 -14.38
C ARG A 143 6.88 -1.65 -14.19
N GLU A 144 6.99 -1.19 -12.95
CA GLU A 144 7.22 0.22 -12.65
C GLU A 144 8.35 0.38 -11.60
N PRO A 145 9.61 0.47 -12.06
CA PRO A 145 10.76 0.64 -11.18
C PRO A 145 10.71 1.90 -10.31
N ARG A 146 9.92 2.93 -10.68
CA ARG A 146 9.76 4.11 -9.82
C ARG A 146 9.01 3.81 -8.53
N LEU A 147 8.07 2.87 -8.56
CA LEU A 147 7.38 2.40 -7.34
C LEU A 147 8.35 1.72 -6.38
N VAL A 148 9.32 0.98 -6.92
CA VAL A 148 10.40 0.38 -6.13
C VAL A 148 11.18 1.46 -5.38
N GLY A 149 11.64 2.51 -6.09
CA GLY A 149 12.33 3.64 -5.47
C GLY A 149 11.49 4.34 -4.40
N ALA A 150 10.21 4.57 -4.67
CA ALA A 150 9.30 5.19 -3.73
C ALA A 150 9.06 4.33 -2.46
N ILE A 151 8.86 3.02 -2.63
CA ILE A 151 8.68 2.08 -1.51
C ILE A 151 9.95 2.00 -0.66
N ASN A 152 11.12 1.90 -1.30
CA ASN A 152 12.40 1.92 -0.58
C ASN A 152 12.58 3.21 0.22
N ASN A 153 12.19 4.36 -0.34
CA ASN A 153 12.30 5.63 0.36
C ASN A 153 11.42 5.68 1.62
N VAL A 154 10.15 5.28 1.52
CA VAL A 154 9.23 5.30 2.69
C VAL A 154 9.57 4.24 3.74
N LEU A 155 10.20 3.13 3.35
CA LEU A 155 10.54 2.04 4.28
C LEU A 155 11.99 2.05 4.77
N HIS A 156 12.85 2.93 4.26
CA HIS A 156 14.27 2.97 4.59
C HIS A 156 14.54 3.00 6.10
N ALA A 157 13.71 3.74 6.86
CA ALA A 157 13.85 3.86 8.31
C ALA A 157 13.60 2.57 9.09
N TYR A 158 13.05 1.53 8.46
CA TYR A 158 12.70 0.25 9.08
C TYR A 158 13.55 -0.91 8.56
N ASN A 159 14.58 -0.62 7.75
CA ASN A 159 15.45 -1.61 7.10
C ASN A 159 14.71 -2.58 6.16
N PHE A 160 13.58 -2.17 5.57
CA PHE A 160 12.94 -2.96 4.50
C PHE A 160 13.42 -2.51 3.13
N GLN A 161 13.59 -3.47 2.22
CA GLN A 161 14.03 -3.22 0.84
C GLN A 161 13.11 -3.92 -0.17
N ALA A 162 12.44 -3.13 -1.00
CA ALA A 162 11.82 -3.58 -2.23
C ALA A 162 12.89 -3.63 -3.33
N ASP A 163 13.59 -4.74 -3.48
CA ASP A 163 14.29 -5.05 -4.74
C ASP A 163 13.53 -6.20 -5.42
N PRO A 164 12.95 -6.01 -6.62
CA PRO A 164 12.26 -7.07 -7.34
C PRO A 164 13.19 -8.18 -7.84
N HIS A 165 14.51 -7.99 -7.77
CA HIS A 165 15.53 -8.94 -8.22
C HIS A 165 16.29 -9.64 -7.06
N GLU A 166 16.07 -9.24 -5.81
CA GLU A 166 16.59 -9.97 -4.64
C GLU A 166 15.68 -11.17 -4.36
N GLN A 167 16.12 -12.36 -4.81
CA GLN A 167 15.57 -13.67 -4.44
C GLN A 167 16.60 -14.46 -3.64
#